data_AF-A0A0N5B7G3-F1
#
_entry.id   AF-A0A0N5B7G3-F1
#
_cell.length_a   1.000
_cell.length_b   1.000
_cell.length_c   1.000
_cell.angle_alpha   90.00
_cell.angle_beta   90.00
_cell.angle_gamma   90.00
#
_symmetry.space_group_name_H-M   'P 1'
#
loop_
_entity.id
_entity.type
_entity.pdbx_description
1 polymer ?
#
loop_
_entity_poly.entity_id
_entity_poly.type
_entity_poly.pdbx_seq_one_letter_code
_entity_poly.pdbx_strand_id
1 'polypeptide(L)'
;MLLHPLYLLIILYYYTIQIIGIRVTGKWTPTKEPLKFIAKFGFQQLDPLDIPNSMGFVYGNITTKEINENINSEYLLTIVPETKIYSFLNIKDSKVDNTFCSNLLKDISNIAFDSRCFTNGSRGDIFRWVPCPKDKLCIDEDDPKKVLPNYQMTFRIREPVTPEFWYILGISCHLNENCKWIQSTNKKLIDIKYDIWLTNGNPNLRWSNIFRLQLSFDKQRLEDIYGISLFIYIILFVIQRQSLENKGRLNKASIYYKILYNSIICHLISFFLSTLNISSIAWNGNSIEIAIFLSKIFQIVAISYISLFMVKFAQEWRIHISKPKGLSLVTRKIWLILTGISIILYFIKYFLFTTNIYTPGEFETYPDCGLILIRCFYTVWFLYEIRFYIESVTELNQASFLAHFGASTLVWFVYYPIFGVFSHLIAEFWRSKIVVGITTFADTVCVGCLVNFLYQNNSQERILQASLPIDIILSQRTDSLDSADKILLDDYEEDNGGEGII
;
A
#
# COMPACT_ATOMS: atom_id res chain seq x y z
N MET A 1 -26.61 -1.48 13.00
CA MET A 1 -25.59 -1.49 11.90
C MET A 1 -24.17 -1.09 12.37
N LEU A 2 -23.92 -0.92 13.68
CA LEU A 2 -22.58 -0.73 14.29
C LEU A 2 -21.95 -2.03 14.81
N LEU A 3 -22.69 -3.15 14.81
CA LEU A 3 -22.22 -4.45 15.31
C LEU A 3 -21.12 -5.07 14.43
N HIS A 4 -21.20 -4.93 13.11
CA HIS A 4 -20.21 -5.52 12.20
C HIS A 4 -18.79 -4.95 12.32
N PRO A 5 -18.56 -3.62 12.40
CA PRO A 5 -17.22 -3.09 12.63
C PRO A 5 -16.67 -3.42 14.01
N LEU A 6 -17.53 -3.53 15.02
CA LEU A 6 -17.14 -3.92 16.39
C LEU A 6 -16.73 -5.41 16.43
N TYR A 7 -17.46 -6.28 15.73
CA TYR A 7 -17.13 -7.70 15.61
C TYR A 7 -15.81 -7.91 14.86
N LEU A 8 -15.53 -7.06 13.86
CA LEU A 8 -14.27 -7.07 13.14
C LEU A 8 -13.10 -6.62 14.03
N LEU A 9 -13.30 -5.60 14.88
CA LEU A 9 -12.35 -5.17 15.90
C LEU A 9 -12.11 -6.26 16.97
N ILE A 10 -13.14 -7.00 17.36
CA ILE A 10 -13.04 -8.12 18.32
C ILE A 10 -12.30 -9.31 17.69
N ILE A 11 -12.50 -9.59 16.39
CA ILE A 11 -11.73 -10.59 15.66
C ILE A 11 -10.26 -10.14 15.56
N LEU A 12 -9.99 -8.88 15.18
CA LEU A 12 -8.66 -8.27 15.18
C LEU A 12 -7.97 -8.37 16.56
N TYR A 13 -8.73 -8.21 17.65
CA TYR A 13 -8.25 -8.36 19.03
C TYR A 13 -7.94 -9.83 19.38
N TYR A 14 -8.78 -10.79 18.98
CA TYR A 14 -8.57 -12.21 19.29
C TYR A 14 -7.36 -12.82 18.55
N TYR A 15 -6.98 -12.27 17.39
CA TYR A 15 -5.79 -12.68 16.63
C TYR A 15 -4.45 -12.13 17.18
N THR A 16 -4.46 -11.33 18.26
CA THR A 16 -3.23 -10.75 18.87
C THR A 16 -2.33 -11.75 19.61
N ILE A 17 -2.73 -13.02 19.73
CA ILE A 17 -2.05 -14.02 20.58
C ILE A 17 -0.80 -14.63 19.91
N GLN A 18 -0.62 -14.47 18.59
CA GLN A 18 0.57 -14.96 17.87
C GLN A 18 1.12 -13.92 16.90
N ILE A 19 2.33 -13.44 17.17
CA ILE A 19 3.06 -12.46 16.35
C ILE A 19 4.44 -13.05 16.09
N ILE A 20 4.71 -13.39 14.83
CA ILE A 20 5.80 -14.31 14.47
C ILE A 20 6.86 -13.64 13.56
N GLY A 21 6.60 -12.43 13.04
CA GLY A 21 7.53 -11.75 12.12
C GLY A 21 7.41 -12.28 10.68
N ILE A 22 8.10 -11.66 9.71
CA ILE A 22 8.08 -12.11 8.30
C ILE A 22 8.59 -13.56 8.22
N ARG A 23 7.88 -14.41 7.50
CA ARG A 23 8.20 -15.83 7.31
C ARG A 23 8.48 -16.11 5.83
N VAL A 24 9.57 -16.82 5.57
CA VAL A 24 10.04 -17.17 4.24
C VAL A 24 10.25 -18.68 4.18
N THR A 25 9.41 -19.35 3.40
CA THR A 25 9.46 -20.80 3.22
C THR A 25 9.75 -21.15 1.78
N GLY A 26 10.52 -22.22 1.56
CA GLY A 26 10.76 -22.70 0.20
C GLY A 26 11.65 -23.93 0.14
N LYS A 27 12.08 -24.21 -1.09
CA LYS A 27 13.01 -25.30 -1.40
C LYS A 27 14.17 -24.75 -2.22
N TRP A 28 15.33 -25.31 -1.99
CA TRP A 28 16.54 -25.00 -2.72
C TRP A 28 17.25 -26.30 -3.08
N THR A 29 17.61 -26.44 -4.36
CA THR A 29 18.35 -27.58 -4.88
C THR A 29 19.72 -27.06 -5.36
N PRO A 30 20.77 -27.13 -4.51
CA PRO A 30 22.06 -26.47 -4.79
C PRO A 30 22.74 -26.92 -6.09
N THR A 31 22.46 -28.14 -6.55
CA THR A 31 23.03 -28.68 -7.79
C THR A 31 22.44 -28.05 -9.05
N LYS A 32 21.20 -27.56 -8.99
CA LYS A 32 20.54 -26.86 -10.11
C LYS A 32 20.71 -25.35 -10.02
N GLU A 33 20.70 -24.84 -8.80
CA GLU A 33 20.74 -23.40 -8.50
C GLU A 33 21.90 -23.15 -7.52
N PRO A 34 23.13 -22.95 -8.02
CA PRO A 34 24.33 -22.82 -7.20
C PRO A 34 24.32 -21.57 -6.31
N LEU A 35 23.54 -20.55 -6.69
CA LEU A 35 23.28 -19.35 -5.91
C LEU A 35 21.77 -19.11 -5.86
N LYS A 36 21.20 -19.17 -4.65
CA LYS A 36 19.80 -18.89 -4.36
C LYS A 36 19.65 -17.61 -3.57
N PHE A 37 18.88 -16.66 -4.09
CA PHE A 37 18.37 -15.55 -3.28
C PHE A 37 17.12 -15.99 -2.54
N ILE A 38 17.16 -15.97 -1.20
CA ILE A 38 16.07 -16.43 -0.34
C ILE A 38 15.18 -15.25 0.07
N ALA A 39 15.77 -14.17 0.61
CA ALA A 39 15.03 -13.00 1.08
C ALA A 39 15.86 -11.73 1.05
N LYS A 40 15.19 -10.56 0.96
CA LYS A 40 15.72 -9.22 1.23
C LYS A 40 14.95 -8.65 2.44
N PHE A 41 15.66 -8.10 3.42
CA PHE A 41 15.03 -7.48 4.59
C PHE A 41 15.85 -6.30 5.11
N GLY A 42 15.19 -5.20 5.44
CA GLY A 42 15.81 -3.99 6.00
C GLY A 42 15.88 -4.06 7.51
N PHE A 43 17.09 -4.06 8.06
CA PHE A 43 17.32 -4.05 9.50
C PHE A 43 17.47 -2.63 10.02
N GLN A 44 16.82 -2.33 11.14
CA GLN A 44 16.85 -1.01 11.76
C GLN A 44 18.16 -0.74 12.49
N GLN A 45 18.46 0.53 12.72
CA GLN A 45 19.58 0.93 13.56
C GLN A 45 19.41 0.39 14.99
N LEU A 46 20.52 -0.12 15.54
CA LEU A 46 20.64 -0.60 16.89
C LEU A 46 20.44 0.55 17.89
N ASP A 47 19.61 0.33 18.90
CA ASP A 47 19.49 1.24 20.03
C ASP A 47 20.65 0.97 21.00
N PRO A 48 21.57 1.92 21.24
CA PRO A 48 22.68 1.73 22.16
C PRO A 48 22.23 1.54 23.61
N LEU A 49 21.02 2.00 23.97
CA LEU A 49 20.45 1.85 25.32
C LEU A 49 19.80 0.47 25.52
N ASP A 50 19.36 -0.18 24.44
CA ASP A 50 18.72 -1.50 24.48
C ASP A 50 19.22 -2.40 23.34
N ILE A 51 20.52 -2.68 23.37
CA ILE A 51 21.20 -3.55 22.40
C ILE A 51 20.52 -4.93 22.27
N PRO A 52 20.22 -5.69 23.36
CA PRO A 52 19.70 -7.05 23.21
C PRO A 52 18.34 -7.09 22.50
N ASN A 53 17.52 -6.05 22.65
CA ASN A 53 16.16 -6.05 22.12
C ASN A 53 15.97 -5.24 20.85
N SER A 54 16.94 -4.41 20.46
CA SER A 54 16.89 -3.61 19.23
C SER A 54 17.60 -4.24 18.02
N MET A 55 18.39 -5.30 18.23
CA MET A 55 19.07 -6.06 17.16
C MET A 55 18.10 -6.66 16.14
N GLY A 56 18.56 -6.86 14.91
CA GLY A 56 17.89 -7.67 13.91
C GLY A 56 18.07 -9.17 14.15
N PHE A 57 17.06 -9.97 13.83
CA PHE A 57 17.10 -11.43 13.97
C PHE A 57 16.71 -12.11 12.66
N VAL A 58 17.49 -13.12 12.30
CA VAL A 58 17.16 -14.11 11.26
C VAL A 58 17.29 -15.48 11.87
N TYR A 59 16.22 -16.25 11.93
CA TYR A 59 16.23 -17.56 12.60
C TYR A 59 15.30 -18.52 11.90
N GLY A 60 15.49 -19.82 12.11
CA GLY A 60 14.61 -20.79 11.50
C GLY A 60 15.21 -22.17 11.37
N ASN A 61 14.59 -22.95 10.49
CA ASN A 61 14.90 -24.33 10.25
C ASN A 61 15.29 -24.52 8.78
N ILE A 62 16.40 -25.23 8.54
CA ILE A 62 16.89 -25.54 7.21
C ILE A 62 17.37 -26.99 7.18
N THR A 63 16.50 -27.88 6.69
CA THR A 63 16.70 -29.33 6.76
C THR A 63 16.53 -29.96 5.39
N THR A 64 16.98 -31.20 5.23
CA THR A 64 16.60 -32.03 4.08
C THR A 64 15.76 -33.23 4.52
N LYS A 65 14.91 -33.72 3.61
CA LYS A 65 14.02 -34.86 3.87
C LYS A 65 14.78 -36.17 4.04
N GLU A 66 15.92 -36.31 3.36
CA GLU A 66 16.65 -37.57 3.16
C GLU A 66 17.50 -38.04 4.36
N ILE A 67 17.41 -37.39 5.53
CA ILE A 67 18.34 -37.67 6.62
C ILE A 67 17.91 -38.91 7.42
N ASN A 68 18.59 -40.02 7.15
CA ASN A 68 19.03 -40.99 8.17
C ASN A 68 20.56 -41.18 8.19
N GLU A 69 21.34 -40.69 7.22
CA GLU A 69 22.79 -40.95 7.19
C GLU A 69 23.62 -39.75 6.70
N ASN A 70 24.61 -39.35 7.52
CA ASN A 70 25.87 -38.64 7.24
C ASN A 70 26.01 -37.89 5.89
N ILE A 71 25.18 -36.87 5.64
CA ILE A 71 25.54 -35.85 4.65
C ILE A 71 26.34 -34.78 5.40
N ASN A 72 27.62 -34.62 5.04
CA ASN A 72 28.41 -33.47 5.48
C ASN A 72 27.70 -32.19 5.04
N SER A 73 27.58 -31.21 5.93
CA SER A 73 26.99 -29.90 5.65
C SER A 73 27.89 -29.11 4.70
N GLU A 74 27.76 -29.40 3.41
CA GLU A 74 28.64 -28.90 2.34
C GLU A 74 28.12 -27.62 1.68
N TYR A 75 26.97 -27.10 2.08
CA TYR A 75 26.41 -25.88 1.49
C TYR A 75 26.40 -24.74 2.49
N LEU A 76 26.47 -23.51 1.98
CA LEU A 76 26.54 -22.31 2.80
C LEU A 76 25.22 -21.54 2.72
N LEU A 77 24.61 -21.29 3.86
CA LEU A 77 23.63 -20.24 4.04
C LEU A 77 24.35 -19.02 4.60
N THR A 78 24.25 -17.87 3.93
CA THR A 78 24.93 -16.65 4.38
C THR A 78 23.97 -15.46 4.34
N ILE A 79 24.21 -14.50 5.23
CA ILE A 79 23.59 -13.18 5.15
C ILE A 79 24.60 -12.17 4.60
N VAL A 80 24.16 -11.33 3.66
CA VAL A 80 25.01 -10.39 2.94
C VAL A 80 24.42 -8.98 3.03
N PRO A 81 25.20 -7.99 3.50
CA PRO A 81 24.75 -6.61 3.52
C PRO A 81 24.69 -6.02 2.11
N GLU A 82 23.81 -5.04 1.89
CA GLU A 82 23.62 -4.37 0.61
C GLU A 82 24.92 -3.78 0.04
N THR A 83 25.78 -3.23 0.89
CA THR A 83 27.10 -2.72 0.48
C THR A 83 28.02 -3.75 -0.17
N LYS A 84 27.74 -5.05 -0.01
CA LYS A 84 28.53 -6.18 -0.57
C LYS A 84 27.73 -7.07 -1.52
N ILE A 85 26.46 -6.74 -1.82
CA ILE A 85 25.59 -7.61 -2.63
C ILE A 85 25.92 -7.59 -4.13
N TYR A 86 26.58 -6.54 -4.61
CA TYR A 86 26.83 -6.32 -6.04
C TYR A 86 27.51 -7.51 -6.73
N SER A 87 28.51 -8.11 -6.08
CA SER A 87 29.23 -9.29 -6.57
C SER A 87 28.28 -10.48 -6.82
N PHE A 88 27.21 -10.62 -6.03
CA PHE A 88 26.22 -11.69 -6.15
C PHE A 88 25.19 -11.41 -7.27
N LEU A 89 24.83 -10.14 -7.49
CA LEU A 89 23.84 -9.76 -8.50
C LEU A 89 24.37 -9.93 -9.94
N ASN A 90 25.65 -9.65 -10.16
CA ASN A 90 26.28 -9.74 -11.48
C ASN A 90 26.55 -11.17 -11.97
N ILE A 91 26.37 -12.16 -11.10
CA ILE A 91 26.76 -13.57 -11.35
C ILE A 91 25.60 -14.41 -11.91
N LYS A 92 24.41 -13.83 -12.11
CA LYS A 92 23.23 -14.56 -12.61
C LYS A 92 23.44 -15.32 -13.93
N ASP A 93 24.41 -14.92 -14.76
CA ASP A 93 24.68 -15.51 -16.07
C ASP A 93 26.10 -16.10 -16.23
N SER A 94 26.92 -16.13 -15.17
CA SER A 94 28.28 -16.69 -15.29
C SER A 94 28.28 -18.22 -15.19
N LYS A 95 29.08 -18.86 -16.05
CA LYS A 95 29.32 -20.31 -15.96
C LYS A 95 29.98 -20.62 -14.61
N VAL A 96 29.48 -21.66 -13.96
CA VAL A 96 30.02 -22.14 -12.68
C VAL A 96 31.36 -22.84 -12.95
N ASP A 97 32.42 -22.06 -12.88
CA ASP A 97 33.80 -22.55 -13.04
C ASP A 97 34.46 -22.75 -11.66
N ASN A 98 35.64 -23.37 -11.62
CA ASN A 98 36.37 -23.63 -10.37
C ASN A 98 36.71 -22.36 -9.56
N THR A 99 36.70 -21.19 -10.19
CA THR A 99 36.94 -19.88 -9.56
C THR A 99 35.67 -19.19 -9.07
N PHE A 100 34.49 -19.78 -9.31
CA PHE A 100 33.19 -19.23 -8.94
C PHE A 100 33.12 -18.90 -7.45
N CYS A 101 33.37 -19.89 -6.58
CA CYS A 101 33.27 -19.73 -5.13
C CYS A 101 34.30 -18.75 -4.58
N SER A 102 35.54 -18.79 -5.08
CA SER A 102 36.60 -17.89 -4.61
C SER A 102 36.34 -16.44 -4.99
N ASN A 103 35.79 -16.19 -6.19
CA ASN A 103 35.45 -14.83 -6.63
C ASN A 103 34.20 -14.30 -5.92
N LEU A 104 33.16 -15.13 -5.78
CA LEU A 104 31.88 -14.75 -5.18
C LEU A 104 32.04 -14.37 -3.69
N LEU A 105 32.81 -15.16 -2.93
CA LEU A 105 32.90 -15.02 -1.48
C LEU A 105 34.09 -14.18 -1.01
N LYS A 106 34.91 -13.67 -1.92
CA LYS A 106 36.13 -12.89 -1.60
C LYS A 106 35.84 -11.73 -0.64
N ASP A 107 34.83 -10.93 -0.93
CA ASP A 107 34.52 -9.74 -0.14
C ASP A 107 33.88 -10.07 1.22
N ILE A 108 33.08 -11.14 1.25
CA ILE A 108 32.38 -11.59 2.45
C ILE A 108 33.33 -12.26 3.44
N SER A 109 34.36 -12.95 2.94
CA SER A 109 35.39 -13.61 3.76
C SER A 109 36.11 -12.66 4.72
N ASN A 110 36.19 -11.37 4.38
CA ASN A 110 36.86 -10.36 5.21
C ASN A 110 35.98 -9.86 6.38
N ILE A 111 34.66 -10.02 6.28
CA ILE A 111 33.71 -9.54 7.29
C ILE A 111 33.11 -10.68 8.11
N ALA A 112 33.13 -11.89 7.57
CA ALA A 112 32.58 -13.08 8.21
C ALA A 112 33.51 -13.68 9.25
N PHE A 113 32.91 -14.30 10.26
CA PHE A 113 33.58 -15.16 11.22
C PHE A 113 33.37 -16.64 10.87
N ASP A 114 34.44 -17.42 10.92
CA ASP A 114 34.44 -18.89 10.90
C ASP A 114 35.51 -19.34 11.90
N SER A 115 35.15 -20.24 12.81
CA SER A 115 36.03 -20.63 13.93
C SER A 115 37.34 -21.26 13.48
N ARG A 116 37.37 -21.89 12.29
CA ARG A 116 38.56 -22.54 11.72
C ARG A 116 39.36 -21.60 10.83
N CYS A 117 38.69 -20.84 9.98
CA CYS A 117 39.32 -20.13 8.87
C CYS A 117 39.35 -18.61 9.00
N PHE A 118 38.34 -18.00 9.65
CA PHE A 118 38.16 -16.55 9.67
C PHE A 118 37.90 -16.06 11.10
N THR A 119 38.94 -15.99 11.93
CA THR A 119 38.79 -15.69 13.37
C THR A 119 38.58 -14.21 13.70
N ASN A 120 38.86 -13.29 12.77
CA ASN A 120 38.83 -11.84 12.99
C ASN A 120 37.76 -11.10 12.16
N GLY A 121 36.65 -11.77 11.82
CA GLY A 121 35.56 -11.19 11.03
C GLY A 121 34.95 -9.93 11.66
N SER A 122 35.00 -8.80 10.96
CA SER A 122 34.55 -7.50 11.49
C SER A 122 33.04 -7.37 11.74
N ARG A 123 32.20 -8.13 11.03
CA ARG A 123 30.74 -8.17 11.22
C ARG A 123 30.24 -9.45 11.90
N GLY A 124 31.16 -10.30 12.36
CA GLY A 124 30.87 -11.47 13.18
C GLY A 124 30.25 -12.63 12.40
N ASP A 125 29.34 -13.32 13.07
CA ASP A 125 28.82 -14.62 12.67
C ASP A 125 27.68 -14.51 11.62
N ILE A 126 28.02 -14.75 10.35
CA ILE A 126 27.13 -14.57 9.19
C ILE A 126 27.04 -15.80 8.26
N PHE A 127 27.67 -16.90 8.65
CA PHE A 127 27.70 -18.16 7.90
C PHE A 127 26.97 -19.27 8.65
N ARG A 128 26.18 -20.08 7.94
CA ARG A 128 25.60 -21.32 8.45
C ARG A 128 25.84 -22.47 7.48
N TRP A 129 26.38 -23.58 7.98
CA TRP A 129 26.54 -24.79 7.19
C TRP A 129 25.23 -25.57 7.13
N VAL A 130 24.76 -25.86 5.91
CA VAL A 130 23.44 -26.45 5.67
C VAL A 130 23.54 -27.66 4.73
N PRO A 131 22.61 -28.65 4.81
CA PRO A 131 21.44 -28.72 5.69
C PRO A 131 21.80 -29.03 7.16
N CYS A 132 20.98 -28.54 8.08
CA CYS A 132 21.10 -28.84 9.50
C CYS A 132 20.38 -30.17 9.83
N PRO A 133 20.88 -30.98 10.79
CA PRO A 133 20.23 -32.23 11.16
C PRO A 133 18.84 -31.98 11.75
N LYS A 134 17.84 -32.80 11.40
CA LYS A 134 16.45 -32.62 11.88
C LYS A 134 16.40 -32.58 13.40
N ASP A 135 15.64 -31.61 13.92
CA ASP A 135 15.41 -31.38 15.36
C ASP A 135 16.68 -31.16 16.19
N LYS A 136 17.80 -30.81 15.53
CA LYS A 136 19.07 -30.44 16.14
C LYS A 136 19.56 -29.10 15.59
N LEU A 137 20.44 -28.47 16.34
CA LEU A 137 21.16 -27.27 15.91
C LEU A 137 22.04 -27.57 14.69
N CYS A 138 22.33 -26.51 13.92
CA CYS A 138 23.33 -26.58 12.86
C CYS A 138 24.72 -26.89 13.46
N ILE A 139 25.60 -27.50 12.66
CA ILE A 139 26.86 -28.08 13.16
C ILE A 139 27.84 -27.04 13.73
N ASP A 140 27.67 -25.79 13.31
CA ASP A 140 28.44 -24.62 13.66
C ASP A 140 27.82 -23.76 14.78
N GLU A 141 26.65 -24.16 15.29
CA GLU A 141 26.03 -23.53 16.45
C GLU A 141 26.51 -24.21 17.74
N ASP A 142 27.60 -23.71 18.31
CA ASP A 142 28.26 -24.30 19.49
C ASP A 142 27.51 -24.01 20.82
N ASP A 143 26.76 -22.91 20.90
CA ASP A 143 26.07 -22.48 22.13
C ASP A 143 24.54 -22.45 21.95
N PRO A 144 23.80 -23.43 22.50
CA PRO A 144 22.34 -23.49 22.38
C PRO A 144 21.64 -22.27 23.00
N LYS A 145 22.27 -21.58 23.95
CA LYS A 145 21.68 -20.38 24.60
C LYS A 145 21.62 -19.19 23.63
N LYS A 146 22.44 -19.21 22.59
CA LYS A 146 22.46 -18.18 21.54
C LYS A 146 21.48 -18.52 20.41
N VAL A 147 20.87 -19.68 20.38
CA VAL A 147 19.84 -19.99 19.37
C VAL A 147 18.46 -19.78 19.99
N LEU A 148 17.52 -19.25 19.22
CA LEU A 148 16.13 -19.15 19.69
C LEU A 148 15.52 -20.54 19.92
N PRO A 149 14.75 -20.74 20.99
CA PRO A 149 14.22 -22.05 21.33
C PRO A 149 13.30 -22.57 20.21
N ASN A 150 13.41 -23.88 19.92
CA ASN A 150 12.71 -24.60 18.86
C ASN A 150 13.17 -24.28 17.41
N TYR A 151 14.26 -23.55 17.24
CA TYR A 151 14.87 -23.28 15.94
C TYR A 151 16.28 -23.87 15.83
N GLN A 152 16.76 -24.09 14.61
CA GLN A 152 18.05 -24.73 14.37
C GLN A 152 19.22 -23.74 14.28
N MET A 153 18.95 -22.49 13.90
CA MET A 153 19.95 -21.44 13.75
C MET A 153 19.39 -20.06 14.10
N THR A 154 20.27 -19.13 14.46
CA THR A 154 19.91 -17.71 14.64
C THR A 154 21.08 -16.78 14.31
N PHE A 155 20.93 -15.97 13.25
CA PHE A 155 21.78 -14.81 13.04
C PHE A 155 21.27 -13.61 13.82
N ARG A 156 22.20 -12.83 14.38
CA ARG A 156 21.94 -11.54 15.03
C ARG A 156 22.63 -10.43 14.27
N ILE A 157 21.84 -9.51 13.75
CA ILE A 157 22.31 -8.40 12.93
C ILE A 157 22.39 -7.15 13.79
N ARG A 158 23.55 -6.49 13.77
CA ARG A 158 23.83 -5.26 14.51
C ARG A 158 24.18 -4.17 13.52
N GLU A 159 23.29 -3.19 13.38
CA GLU A 159 23.53 -2.01 12.57
C GLU A 159 23.76 -0.77 13.46
N PRO A 160 25.02 -0.40 13.75
CA PRO A 160 25.30 0.63 14.74
C PRO A 160 24.98 2.05 14.26
N VAL A 161 25.07 2.32 12.96
CA VAL A 161 25.06 3.70 12.42
C VAL A 161 23.80 4.01 11.62
N THR A 162 23.42 3.16 10.66
CA THR A 162 22.25 3.39 9.79
C THR A 162 21.55 2.07 9.47
N PRO A 163 20.24 2.09 9.21
CA PRO A 163 19.54 0.95 8.64
C PRO A 163 20.19 0.48 7.32
N GLU A 164 20.34 -0.82 7.13
CA GLU A 164 20.91 -1.44 5.92
C GLU A 164 20.04 -2.63 5.48
N PHE A 165 19.95 -2.87 4.17
CA PHE A 165 19.27 -4.05 3.63
C PHE A 165 20.23 -5.23 3.71
N TRP A 166 19.72 -6.36 4.16
CA TRP A 166 20.45 -7.62 4.18
C TRP A 166 19.73 -8.66 3.33
N TYR A 167 20.54 -9.48 2.67
CA TYR A 167 20.11 -10.51 1.74
C TYR A 167 20.47 -11.87 2.31
N ILE A 168 19.51 -12.79 2.36
CA ILE A 168 19.75 -14.17 2.74
C ILE A 168 20.01 -14.97 1.46
N LEU A 169 21.16 -15.62 1.39
CA LEU A 169 21.62 -16.36 0.21
C LEU A 169 21.95 -17.81 0.56
N GLY A 170 21.52 -18.75 -0.29
CA GLY A 170 22.02 -20.12 -0.31
C GLY A 170 23.08 -20.27 -1.40
N ILE A 171 24.26 -20.78 -1.06
CA ILE A 171 25.41 -20.88 -1.95
C ILE A 171 25.96 -22.31 -1.93
N SER A 172 26.20 -22.88 -3.11
CA SER A 172 26.74 -24.23 -3.28
C SER A 172 28.27 -24.30 -3.10
N CYS A 173 28.82 -23.59 -2.11
CA CYS A 173 30.26 -23.50 -1.85
C CYS A 173 30.57 -23.89 -0.40
N HIS A 174 31.75 -24.48 -0.18
CA HIS A 174 32.27 -24.76 1.17
C HIS A 174 33.76 -24.45 1.29
N LEU A 175 34.23 -24.41 2.54
CA LEU A 175 35.63 -24.25 2.88
C LEU A 175 36.29 -25.63 2.99
N ASN A 176 37.36 -25.83 2.21
CA ASN A 176 38.23 -26.98 2.40
C ASN A 176 39.10 -26.84 3.67
N GLU A 177 39.88 -27.87 3.99
CA GLU A 177 40.81 -27.89 5.12
C GLU A 177 41.86 -26.77 5.05
N ASN A 178 42.20 -26.31 3.85
CA ASN A 178 43.14 -25.22 3.60
C ASN A 178 42.47 -23.83 3.60
N CYS A 179 41.23 -23.71 4.08
CA CYS A 179 40.46 -22.46 4.12
C CYS A 179 40.29 -21.77 2.76
N LYS A 180 40.22 -22.55 1.68
CA LYS A 180 39.89 -22.09 0.33
C LYS A 180 38.45 -22.46 0.00
N TRP A 181 37.75 -21.50 -0.59
CA TRP A 181 36.41 -21.69 -1.14
C TRP A 181 36.46 -22.62 -2.36
N ILE A 182 35.76 -23.74 -2.25
CA ILE A 182 35.60 -24.71 -3.33
C ILE A 182 34.13 -25.00 -3.57
N GLN A 183 33.82 -25.42 -4.79
CA GLN A 183 32.47 -25.82 -5.14
C GLN A 183 32.13 -27.15 -4.47
N SER A 184 30.88 -27.27 -4.05
CA SER A 184 30.36 -28.50 -3.46
C SER A 184 30.15 -29.53 -4.57
N THR A 185 30.95 -30.59 -4.59
CA THR A 185 30.99 -31.59 -5.67
C THR A 185 29.97 -32.71 -5.50
N ASN A 186 29.09 -32.65 -4.49
CA ASN A 186 28.09 -33.68 -4.28
C ASN A 186 27.09 -33.72 -5.44
N LYS A 187 27.21 -34.76 -6.27
CA LYS A 187 26.36 -34.98 -7.46
C LYS A 187 24.95 -35.47 -7.11
N LYS A 188 24.67 -35.77 -5.84
CA LYS A 188 23.32 -36.14 -5.41
C LYS A 188 22.40 -34.92 -5.46
N LEU A 189 21.23 -35.10 -6.06
CA LEU A 189 20.16 -34.10 -6.07
C LEU A 189 19.55 -34.02 -4.67
N ILE A 190 20.08 -33.11 -3.84
CA ILE A 190 19.57 -32.87 -2.49
C ILE A 190 18.63 -31.67 -2.53
N ASP A 191 17.39 -31.89 -2.09
CA ASP A 191 16.42 -30.82 -1.87
C ASP A 191 16.48 -30.34 -0.42
N ILE A 192 16.96 -29.11 -0.24
CA ILE A 192 17.00 -28.42 1.05
C ILE A 192 15.70 -27.64 1.22
N LYS A 193 15.00 -27.88 2.31
CA LYS A 193 13.81 -27.13 2.72
C LYS A 193 14.19 -26.11 3.77
N TYR A 194 13.75 -24.87 3.58
CA TYR A 194 13.95 -23.81 4.55
C TYR A 194 12.62 -23.21 5.00
N ASP A 195 12.58 -22.83 6.28
CA ASP A 195 11.52 -22.10 6.94
C ASP A 195 12.19 -21.08 7.87
N ILE A 196 12.27 -19.82 7.43
CA ILE A 196 13.10 -18.78 8.04
C ILE A 196 12.22 -17.58 8.40
N TRP A 197 12.47 -17.00 9.56
CA TRP A 197 11.83 -15.81 10.07
C TRP A 197 12.80 -14.63 10.13
N LEU A 198 12.27 -13.44 9.84
CA LEU A 198 12.98 -12.17 9.79
C LEU A 198 12.25 -11.14 10.64
N THR A 199 12.95 -10.51 11.57
CA THR A 199 12.35 -9.51 12.47
C THR A 199 13.37 -8.47 12.91
N ASN A 200 12.91 -7.23 13.06
CA ASN A 200 13.62 -6.18 13.75
C ASN A 200 13.30 -6.30 15.25
N GLY A 201 14.31 -6.40 16.11
CA GLY A 201 14.13 -6.56 17.54
C GLY A 201 13.91 -7.99 18.00
N ASN A 202 13.98 -8.19 19.32
CA ASN A 202 14.04 -9.51 19.93
C ASN A 202 12.69 -10.25 19.89
N PRO A 203 12.59 -11.40 19.19
CA PRO A 203 11.33 -12.14 19.04
C PRO A 203 10.81 -12.75 20.35
N ASN A 204 11.65 -12.87 21.39
CA ASN A 204 11.19 -13.30 22.71
C ASN A 204 10.32 -12.23 23.40
N LEU A 205 10.48 -10.96 23.04
CA LEU A 205 9.68 -9.85 23.54
C LEU A 205 8.49 -9.57 22.62
N ARG A 206 7.55 -10.52 22.57
CA ARG A 206 6.39 -10.48 21.67
C ARG A 206 5.47 -9.26 21.86
N TRP A 207 5.56 -8.59 23.00
CA TRP A 207 4.69 -7.47 23.39
C TRP A 207 5.33 -6.09 23.16
N SER A 208 6.63 -6.00 22.86
CA SER A 208 7.26 -4.72 22.54
C SER A 208 6.98 -4.36 21.07
N ASN A 209 6.23 -3.27 20.84
CA ASN A 209 5.90 -2.71 19.52
C ASN A 209 5.20 -3.68 18.54
N ILE A 210 3.97 -4.05 18.88
CA ILE A 210 3.04 -4.83 18.06
C ILE A 210 2.92 -4.19 16.65
N PHE A 211 2.98 -5.01 15.60
CA PHE A 211 2.83 -4.65 14.17
C PHE A 211 3.96 -3.84 13.52
N ARG A 212 5.05 -3.53 14.25
CA ARG A 212 6.12 -2.68 13.73
C ARG A 212 7.41 -3.44 13.53
N LEU A 213 7.90 -4.05 14.59
CA LEU A 213 9.18 -4.77 14.63
C LEU A 213 9.19 -6.02 13.74
N GLN A 214 8.01 -6.56 13.45
CA GLN A 214 7.82 -7.71 12.56
C GLN A 214 8.08 -7.37 11.09
N LEU A 215 8.06 -6.09 10.72
CA LEU A 215 8.21 -5.64 9.35
C LEU A 215 9.65 -5.21 9.06
N SER A 216 10.02 -5.34 7.79
CA SER A 216 11.24 -4.73 7.25
C SER A 216 11.22 -3.22 7.49
N PHE A 217 12.39 -2.63 7.76
CA PHE A 217 12.51 -1.24 8.15
C PHE A 217 11.83 -0.29 7.16
N ASP A 218 11.90 -0.54 5.85
CA ASP A 218 11.25 0.27 4.81
C ASP A 218 9.71 0.24 4.86
N LYS A 219 9.12 -0.79 5.48
CA LYS A 219 7.67 -0.98 5.62
C LYS A 219 7.11 -0.58 6.99
N GLN A 220 7.95 -0.42 8.00
CA GLN A 220 7.50 0.06 9.32
C GLN A 220 6.83 1.44 9.21
N ARG A 221 5.84 1.75 10.04
CA ARG A 221 4.99 2.96 9.99
C ARG A 221 3.95 3.01 8.87
N LEU A 222 3.97 2.08 7.92
CA LEU A 222 2.87 1.99 6.95
C LEU A 222 1.57 1.54 7.63
N GLU A 223 1.67 0.77 8.73
CA GLU A 223 0.55 0.41 9.60
C GLU A 223 -0.17 1.65 10.15
N ASP A 224 0.59 2.63 10.62
CA ASP A 224 0.05 3.88 11.17
C ASP A 224 -0.66 4.68 10.07
N ILE A 225 -0.02 4.80 8.89
CA ILE A 225 -0.58 5.57 7.76
C ILE A 225 -1.91 4.93 7.30
N TYR A 226 -1.93 3.63 7.01
CA TYR A 226 -3.16 2.97 6.55
C TYR A 226 -4.24 2.94 7.63
N GLY A 227 -3.87 2.74 8.90
CA GLY A 227 -4.81 2.74 10.01
C GLY A 227 -5.48 4.11 10.23
N ILE A 228 -4.69 5.19 10.25
CA ILE A 228 -5.20 6.56 10.39
C ILE A 228 -6.09 6.93 9.20
N SER A 229 -5.65 6.63 7.98
CA SER A 229 -6.44 6.91 6.78
C SER A 229 -7.73 6.12 6.74
N LEU A 230 -7.72 4.83 7.12
CA LEU A 230 -8.94 4.03 7.25
C LEU A 230 -9.93 4.68 8.22
N PHE A 231 -9.45 5.12 9.39
CA PHE A 231 -10.28 5.79 10.39
C PHE A 231 -10.91 7.08 9.84
N ILE A 232 -10.13 7.94 9.18
CA ILE A 232 -10.64 9.18 8.57
C ILE A 232 -11.68 8.88 7.49
N TYR A 233 -11.43 7.91 6.60
CA TYR A 233 -12.38 7.56 5.54
C TYR A 233 -13.66 6.90 6.07
N ILE A 234 -13.63 6.23 7.23
CA ILE A 234 -14.86 5.77 7.92
C ILE A 234 -15.71 6.98 8.35
N ILE A 235 -15.09 8.01 8.92
CA ILE A 235 -15.81 9.24 9.31
C ILE A 235 -16.40 9.93 8.08
N LEU A 236 -15.61 10.13 7.03
CA LEU A 236 -16.06 10.75 5.78
C LEU A 236 -17.19 9.95 5.12
N PHE A 237 -17.13 8.61 5.18
CA PHE A 237 -18.19 7.73 4.69
C PHE A 237 -19.50 7.95 5.44
N VAL A 238 -19.48 8.02 6.77
CA VAL A 238 -20.68 8.27 7.59
C VAL A 238 -21.30 9.63 7.26
N ILE A 239 -20.48 10.69 7.21
CA ILE A 239 -20.93 12.05 6.87
C ILE A 239 -21.55 12.08 5.47
N GLN A 240 -20.86 11.53 4.48
CA GLN A 240 -21.32 11.56 3.09
C GLN A 240 -22.59 10.72 2.89
N ARG A 241 -22.71 9.59 3.60
CA ARG A 241 -23.92 8.77 3.57
C ARG A 241 -25.11 9.51 4.14
N GLN A 242 -24.97 10.17 5.29
CA GLN A 242 -26.03 10.99 5.87
C GLN A 242 -26.45 12.12 4.93
N SER A 243 -25.48 12.79 4.30
CA SER A 243 -25.74 13.84 3.31
C SER A 243 -26.54 13.30 2.10
N LEU A 244 -26.17 12.12 1.58
CA LEU A 244 -26.87 11.47 0.49
C LEU A 244 -28.29 11.03 0.86
N GLU A 245 -28.50 10.48 2.05
CA GLU A 245 -29.83 10.06 2.54
C GLU A 245 -30.75 11.27 2.73
N ASN A 246 -30.26 12.36 3.34
CA ASN A 246 -31.04 13.58 3.55
C ASN A 246 -31.41 14.26 2.22
N LYS A 247 -30.48 14.36 1.26
CA LYS A 247 -30.76 14.96 -0.07
C LYS A 247 -31.53 14.03 -1.00
N GLY A 248 -31.39 12.72 -0.82
CA GLY A 248 -32.15 11.68 -1.53
C GLY A 248 -33.63 11.71 -1.16
N ARG A 249 -33.95 11.90 0.13
CA ARG A 249 -35.34 12.14 0.59
C ARG A 249 -35.98 13.37 -0.04
N LEU A 250 -35.17 14.34 -0.45
CA LEU A 250 -35.61 15.58 -1.10
C LEU A 250 -35.62 15.48 -2.65
N ASN A 251 -35.38 14.31 -3.25
CA ASN A 251 -35.18 14.13 -4.71
C ASN A 251 -34.09 15.04 -5.32
N LYS A 252 -33.17 15.56 -4.50
CA LYS A 252 -32.10 16.50 -4.88
C LYS A 252 -30.71 15.86 -4.97
N ALA A 253 -30.63 14.53 -5.01
CA ALA A 253 -29.35 13.82 -5.07
C ALA A 253 -28.65 13.99 -6.43
N SER A 254 -27.89 15.07 -6.56
CA SER A 254 -27.07 15.36 -7.73
C SER A 254 -26.01 14.26 -7.96
N ILE A 255 -25.60 14.10 -9.21
CA ILE A 255 -24.57 13.13 -9.64
C ILE A 255 -23.26 13.28 -8.86
N TYR A 256 -22.93 14.49 -8.39
CA TYR A 256 -21.73 14.79 -7.59
C TYR A 256 -21.67 14.00 -6.28
N TYR A 257 -22.79 13.91 -5.56
CA TYR A 257 -22.84 13.15 -4.31
C TYR A 257 -22.56 11.67 -4.55
N LYS A 258 -23.05 11.12 -5.66
CA LYS A 258 -22.85 9.71 -6.05
C LYS A 258 -21.40 9.45 -6.46
N ILE A 259 -20.78 10.34 -7.24
CA ILE A 259 -19.37 10.22 -7.65
C ILE A 259 -18.46 10.25 -6.41
N LEU A 260 -18.65 11.23 -5.52
CA LEU A 260 -17.84 11.37 -4.31
C LEU A 260 -18.04 10.18 -3.35
N TYR A 261 -19.30 9.72 -3.18
CA TYR A 261 -19.61 8.55 -2.38
C TYR A 261 -18.91 7.28 -2.89
N ASN A 262 -18.92 7.05 -4.22
CA ASN A 262 -18.22 5.91 -4.83
C ASN A 262 -16.70 6.01 -4.64
N SER A 263 -16.11 7.22 -4.76
CA SER A 263 -14.69 7.44 -4.47
C SER A 263 -14.33 7.06 -3.03
N ILE A 264 -15.13 7.52 -2.06
CA ILE A 264 -14.94 7.23 -0.63
C ILE A 264 -15.03 5.72 -0.35
N ILE A 265 -16.01 5.01 -0.95
CA ILE A 265 -16.11 3.55 -0.83
C ILE A 265 -14.85 2.87 -1.35
N CYS A 266 -14.39 3.25 -2.55
CA CYS A 266 -13.18 2.65 -3.13
C CYS A 266 -11.95 2.90 -2.25
N HIS A 267 -11.76 4.12 -1.72
CA HIS A 267 -10.70 4.39 -0.75
C HIS A 267 -10.83 3.56 0.53
N LEU A 268 -12.04 3.41 1.09
CA LEU A 268 -12.28 2.63 2.29
C LEU A 268 -11.93 1.15 2.07
N ILE A 269 -12.34 0.57 0.94
CA ILE A 269 -11.96 -0.81 0.57
C ILE A 269 -10.44 -0.93 0.39
N SER A 270 -9.82 0.05 -0.25
CA SER A 270 -8.36 0.09 -0.45
C SER A 270 -7.60 0.08 0.88
N PHE A 271 -7.88 1.02 1.79
CA PHE A 271 -7.19 1.10 3.08
C PHE A 271 -7.49 -0.10 3.97
N PHE A 272 -8.71 -0.65 3.91
CA PHE A 272 -9.07 -1.86 4.62
C PHE A 272 -8.22 -3.05 4.17
N LEU A 273 -8.11 -3.29 2.86
CA LEU A 273 -7.31 -4.39 2.31
C LEU A 273 -5.80 -4.21 2.61
N SER A 274 -5.28 -2.99 2.52
CA SER A 274 -3.88 -2.69 2.87
C SER A 274 -3.59 -2.94 4.35
N THR A 275 -4.49 -2.51 5.24
CA THR A 275 -4.36 -2.76 6.70
C THR A 275 -4.45 -4.25 7.01
N LEU A 276 -5.36 -4.97 6.37
CA LEU A 276 -5.51 -6.42 6.51
C LEU A 276 -4.25 -7.17 6.07
N ASN A 277 -3.64 -6.77 4.95
CA ASN A 277 -2.39 -7.37 4.49
C ASN A 277 -1.24 -7.14 5.48
N ILE A 278 -1.01 -5.91 5.95
CA ILE A 278 0.05 -5.64 6.93
C ILE A 278 -0.18 -6.43 8.23
N SER A 279 -1.42 -6.50 8.69
CA SER A 279 -1.79 -7.27 9.88
C SER A 279 -1.48 -8.76 9.68
N SER A 280 -1.80 -9.33 8.50
CA SER A 280 -1.47 -10.72 8.15
C SER A 280 0.03 -10.99 8.17
N ILE A 281 0.84 -10.06 7.65
CA ILE A 281 2.30 -10.18 7.66
C ILE A 281 2.81 -10.21 9.10
N ALA A 282 2.31 -9.32 9.97
CA ALA A 282 2.74 -9.31 11.36
C ALA A 282 2.33 -10.57 12.14
N TRP A 283 1.13 -11.11 11.89
CA TRP A 283 0.61 -12.29 12.58
C TRP A 283 1.22 -13.61 12.10
N ASN A 284 1.06 -13.89 10.80
CA ASN A 284 1.38 -15.19 10.22
C ASN A 284 2.74 -15.21 9.50
N GLY A 285 3.37 -14.03 9.36
CA GLY A 285 4.59 -13.86 8.58
C GLY A 285 4.39 -13.87 7.07
N ASN A 286 3.15 -14.09 6.60
CA ASN A 286 2.82 -14.23 5.19
C ASN A 286 1.99 -13.04 4.69
N SER A 287 2.35 -12.53 3.52
CA SER A 287 1.57 -11.52 2.80
C SER A 287 0.35 -12.14 2.11
N ILE A 288 -0.73 -11.36 2.01
CA ILE A 288 -1.92 -11.71 1.23
C ILE A 288 -1.83 -10.95 -0.09
N GLU A 289 -1.20 -11.59 -1.09
CA GLU A 289 -0.92 -10.97 -2.40
C GLU A 289 -2.18 -10.41 -3.07
N ILE A 290 -3.30 -11.13 -2.99
CA ILE A 290 -4.59 -10.69 -3.55
C ILE A 290 -5.06 -9.38 -2.89
N ALA A 291 -4.86 -9.21 -1.58
CA ALA A 291 -5.26 -8.01 -0.87
C ALA A 291 -4.41 -6.80 -1.30
N ILE A 292 -3.10 -7.00 -1.52
CA ILE A 292 -2.20 -5.95 -2.05
C ILE A 292 -2.63 -5.53 -3.45
N PHE A 293 -2.90 -6.52 -4.31
CA PHE A 293 -3.31 -6.27 -5.69
C PHE A 293 -4.63 -5.52 -5.77
N LEU A 294 -5.66 -6.00 -5.07
CA LEU A 294 -6.98 -5.38 -5.05
C LEU A 294 -6.96 -4.01 -4.38
N SER A 295 -6.21 -3.83 -3.27
CA SER A 295 -6.16 -2.54 -2.58
C SER A 295 -5.67 -1.44 -3.52
N LYS A 296 -4.67 -1.72 -4.36
CA LYS A 296 -4.13 -0.75 -5.30
C LYS A 296 -5.08 -0.47 -6.47
N ILE A 297 -5.80 -1.48 -6.97
CA ILE A 297 -6.86 -1.27 -7.98
C ILE A 297 -7.93 -0.33 -7.44
N PHE A 298 -8.43 -0.58 -6.22
CA PHE A 298 -9.44 0.28 -5.61
C PHE A 298 -8.92 1.71 -5.38
N GLN A 299 -7.64 1.88 -5.03
CA GLN A 299 -7.02 3.21 -4.93
C GLN A 299 -7.02 3.95 -6.28
N ILE A 300 -6.60 3.27 -7.36
CA ILE A 300 -6.59 3.84 -8.72
C ILE A 300 -8.01 4.27 -9.14
N VAL A 301 -9.00 3.40 -8.92
CA VAL A 301 -10.41 3.70 -9.22
C VAL A 301 -10.91 4.87 -8.36
N ALA A 302 -10.53 4.96 -7.09
CA ALA A 302 -10.94 6.04 -6.21
C ALA A 302 -10.40 7.40 -6.67
N ILE A 303 -9.11 7.48 -7.01
CA ILE A 303 -8.45 8.68 -7.55
C ILE A 303 -9.07 9.06 -8.90
N SER A 304 -9.38 8.08 -9.73
CA SER A 304 -10.08 8.25 -11.00
C SER A 304 -11.46 8.90 -10.81
N TYR A 305 -12.24 8.50 -9.79
CA TYR A 305 -13.51 9.16 -9.46
C TYR A 305 -13.32 10.61 -9.00
N ILE A 306 -12.26 10.93 -8.25
CA ILE A 306 -11.97 12.32 -7.86
C ILE A 306 -11.64 13.16 -9.09
N SER A 307 -10.81 12.65 -10.01
CA SER A 307 -10.53 13.33 -11.29
C SER A 307 -11.80 13.56 -12.10
N LEU A 308 -12.70 12.58 -12.15
CA LEU A 308 -14.01 12.70 -12.81
C LEU A 308 -14.87 13.78 -12.16
N PHE A 309 -14.91 13.82 -10.83
CA PHE A 309 -15.62 14.85 -10.08
C PHE A 309 -15.16 16.24 -10.51
N MET A 310 -13.84 16.49 -10.54
CA MET A 310 -13.28 17.79 -10.88
C MET A 310 -13.64 18.21 -12.31
N VAL A 311 -13.47 17.31 -13.29
CA VAL A 311 -13.80 17.60 -14.70
C VAL A 311 -15.31 17.84 -14.86
N LYS A 312 -16.15 17.03 -14.23
CA LYS A 312 -17.60 17.18 -14.34
C LYS A 312 -18.08 18.48 -13.69
N PHE A 313 -17.51 18.84 -12.55
CA PHE A 313 -17.77 20.11 -11.89
C PHE A 313 -17.44 21.30 -12.80
N ALA A 314 -16.30 21.25 -13.50
CA ALA A 314 -15.93 22.28 -14.47
C ALA A 314 -16.88 22.33 -15.70
N GLN A 315 -17.45 21.20 -16.12
CA GLN A 315 -18.32 21.11 -17.31
C GLN A 315 -19.77 21.54 -17.08
N GLU A 316 -20.36 21.22 -15.92
CA GLU A 316 -21.82 21.23 -15.77
C GLU A 316 -22.43 22.55 -15.32
N TRP A 317 -21.65 23.46 -14.75
CA TRP A 317 -22.17 24.79 -14.45
C TRP A 317 -22.35 25.65 -15.73
N ARG A 318 -21.87 25.17 -16.88
CA ARG A 318 -22.05 25.78 -18.20
C ARG A 318 -23.50 25.85 -18.70
N ILE A 319 -24.42 25.02 -18.19
CA ILE A 319 -25.72 24.81 -18.83
C ILE A 319 -26.86 25.17 -17.87
N HIS A 320 -27.36 26.40 -17.97
CA HIS A 320 -28.73 26.67 -17.56
C HIS A 320 -29.73 26.22 -18.65
N ILE A 321 -30.77 25.53 -18.20
CA ILE A 321 -32.08 25.30 -18.85
C ILE A 321 -32.05 24.30 -20.03
N SER A 322 -31.80 23.02 -19.74
CA SER A 322 -32.63 21.92 -20.29
C SER A 322 -32.18 20.56 -19.74
N LYS A 323 -32.75 20.21 -18.58
CA LYS A 323 -32.64 18.93 -17.85
C LYS A 323 -31.23 18.61 -17.32
N PRO A 324 -31.10 18.06 -16.10
CA PRO A 324 -29.85 17.48 -15.63
C PRO A 324 -29.53 16.26 -16.50
N LYS A 325 -28.86 16.48 -17.63
CA LYS A 325 -28.28 15.40 -18.41
C LYS A 325 -27.15 14.86 -17.55
N GLY A 326 -27.18 13.56 -17.24
CA GLY A 326 -26.17 12.90 -16.40
C GLY A 326 -24.74 13.02 -16.97
N LEU A 327 -23.88 12.09 -16.62
CA LEU A 327 -22.51 12.11 -17.15
C LEU A 327 -22.55 12.10 -18.70
N SER A 328 -21.92 13.10 -19.33
CA SER A 328 -21.93 13.19 -20.79
C SER A 328 -21.36 11.88 -21.35
N LEU A 329 -21.97 11.36 -22.41
CA LEU A 329 -21.57 10.07 -22.96
C LEU A 329 -20.08 10.06 -23.36
N VAL A 330 -19.57 11.22 -23.81
CA VAL A 330 -18.16 11.45 -24.14
C VAL A 330 -17.29 11.47 -22.88
N THR A 331 -17.63 12.28 -21.88
CA THR A 331 -16.86 12.38 -20.62
C THR A 331 -16.77 11.01 -19.94
N ARG A 332 -17.88 10.25 -19.90
CA ARG A 332 -17.92 8.89 -19.35
C ARG A 332 -17.00 7.94 -20.10
N LYS A 333 -17.02 7.97 -21.45
CA LYS A 333 -16.17 7.11 -22.28
C LYS A 333 -14.69 7.42 -22.08
N ILE A 334 -14.30 8.70 -22.14
CA ILE A 334 -12.90 9.10 -21.92
C ILE A 334 -12.43 8.68 -20.53
N TRP A 335 -13.24 8.95 -19.50
CA TRP A 335 -12.92 8.56 -18.13
C TRP A 335 -12.76 7.04 -17.95
N LEU A 336 -13.66 6.24 -18.52
CA LEU A 336 -13.56 4.78 -18.49
C LEU A 336 -12.29 4.28 -19.19
N ILE A 337 -11.95 4.85 -20.35
CA ILE A 337 -10.74 4.50 -21.09
C ILE A 337 -9.49 4.83 -20.26
N LEU A 338 -9.38 6.04 -19.71
CA LEU A 338 -8.23 6.45 -18.89
C LEU A 338 -8.09 5.60 -17.63
N THR A 339 -9.20 5.25 -16.98
CA THR A 339 -9.22 4.37 -15.81
C THR A 339 -8.77 2.96 -16.19
N GLY A 340 -9.26 2.43 -17.31
CA GLY A 340 -8.86 1.13 -17.85
C GLY A 340 -7.36 1.07 -18.17
N ILE A 341 -6.83 2.10 -18.85
CA ILE A 341 -5.38 2.21 -19.12
C ILE A 341 -4.60 2.26 -17.80
N SER A 342 -5.05 3.01 -16.80
CA SER A 342 -4.38 3.09 -15.50
C SER A 342 -4.30 1.72 -14.80
N ILE A 343 -5.38 0.93 -14.85
CA ILE A 343 -5.40 -0.44 -14.30
C ILE A 343 -4.47 -1.36 -15.10
N ILE A 344 -4.45 -1.24 -16.43
CA ILE A 344 -3.54 -2.03 -17.28
C ILE A 344 -2.07 -1.69 -16.97
N LEU A 345 -1.72 -0.42 -16.82
CA LEU A 345 -0.37 -0.01 -16.42
C LEU A 345 0.03 -0.60 -15.07
N TYR A 346 -0.88 -0.58 -14.09
CA TYR A 346 -0.65 -1.24 -12.81
C TYR A 346 -0.48 -2.76 -12.96
N PHE A 347 -1.28 -3.41 -13.80
CA PHE A 347 -1.15 -4.83 -14.07
C PHE A 347 0.24 -5.16 -14.67
N ILE A 348 0.68 -4.37 -15.66
CA ILE A 348 2.02 -4.49 -16.26
C ILE A 348 3.10 -4.33 -15.18
N LYS A 349 2.99 -3.33 -14.31
CA LYS A 349 3.90 -3.13 -13.18
C LYS A 349 3.94 -4.35 -12.27
N TYR A 350 2.78 -4.82 -11.84
CA TYR A 350 2.66 -5.90 -10.87
C TYR A 350 3.25 -7.21 -11.41
N PHE A 351 2.96 -7.59 -12.65
CA PHE A 351 3.39 -8.88 -13.20
C PHE A 351 4.76 -8.87 -13.88
N LEU A 352 5.20 -7.76 -14.50
CA LEU A 352 6.48 -7.74 -15.22
C LEU A 352 7.66 -7.25 -14.37
N PHE A 353 7.42 -6.34 -13.43
CA PHE A 353 8.50 -5.68 -12.67
C PHE A 353 8.65 -6.20 -11.24
N THR A 354 7.62 -6.85 -10.69
CA THR A 354 7.74 -7.49 -9.37
C THR A 354 8.51 -8.80 -9.52
N THR A 355 9.62 -8.93 -8.80
CA THR A 355 10.37 -10.18 -8.69
C THR A 355 10.38 -10.64 -7.23
N ASN A 356 10.76 -11.90 -6.99
CA ASN A 356 10.87 -12.45 -5.63
C ASN A 356 11.85 -11.67 -4.72
N ILE A 357 12.74 -10.86 -5.30
CA ILE A 357 13.83 -10.17 -4.57
C ILE A 357 13.55 -8.66 -4.50
N TYR A 358 12.89 -8.11 -5.51
CA TYR A 358 12.69 -6.67 -5.66
C TYR A 358 11.25 -6.38 -6.02
N THR A 359 10.58 -5.66 -5.10
CA THR A 359 9.27 -5.04 -5.32
C THR A 359 9.49 -3.56 -5.60
N PRO A 360 9.29 -3.08 -6.83
CA PRO A 360 9.51 -1.66 -7.16
C PRO A 360 8.55 -0.77 -6.36
N GLY A 361 9.08 0.33 -5.84
CA GLY A 361 8.32 1.39 -5.19
C GLY A 361 7.40 2.14 -6.16
N GLU A 362 6.63 3.08 -5.62
CA GLU A 362 5.90 4.05 -6.45
C GLU A 362 6.89 4.99 -7.14
N PHE A 363 6.59 5.36 -8.39
CA PHE A 363 7.41 6.22 -9.26
C PHE A 363 8.72 5.63 -9.80
N GLU A 364 9.02 4.36 -9.57
CA GLU A 364 10.30 3.77 -9.99
C GLU A 364 10.29 3.19 -11.41
N THR A 365 9.11 2.90 -11.95
CA THR A 365 8.98 2.10 -13.19
C THR A 365 8.34 2.90 -14.33
N TYR A 366 8.54 2.45 -15.58
CA TYR A 366 7.90 3.07 -16.75
C TYR A 366 6.36 3.12 -16.67
N PRO A 367 5.65 2.10 -16.14
CA PRO A 367 4.21 2.22 -15.88
C PRO A 367 3.82 3.38 -14.94
N ASP A 368 4.65 3.71 -13.96
CA ASP A 368 4.39 4.83 -13.05
C ASP A 368 4.50 6.17 -13.80
N CYS A 369 5.44 6.30 -14.73
CA CYS A 369 5.52 7.44 -15.64
C CYS A 369 4.23 7.57 -16.49
N GLY A 370 3.68 6.45 -16.96
CA GLY A 370 2.40 6.41 -17.64
C GLY A 370 1.24 6.93 -16.78
N LEU A 371 1.19 6.55 -15.50
CA LEU A 371 0.18 7.06 -14.55
C LEU A 371 0.32 8.58 -14.31
N ILE A 372 1.56 9.09 -14.26
CA ILE A 372 1.82 10.54 -14.20
C ILE A 372 1.31 11.25 -15.46
N LEU A 373 1.55 10.69 -16.65
CA LEU A 373 1.06 11.29 -17.91
C LEU A 373 -0.47 11.35 -17.97
N ILE A 374 -1.16 10.30 -17.51
CA ILE A 374 -2.63 10.29 -17.39
C ILE A 374 -3.08 11.39 -16.43
N ARG A 375 -2.34 11.61 -15.34
CA ARG A 375 -2.63 12.69 -14.39
C ARG A 375 -2.50 14.06 -15.04
N CYS A 376 -1.42 14.29 -15.80
CA CYS A 376 -1.22 15.53 -16.56
C CYS A 376 -2.34 15.75 -17.59
N PHE A 377 -2.81 14.68 -18.26
CA PHE A 377 -3.94 14.76 -19.17
C PHE A 377 -5.22 15.25 -18.46
N TYR A 378 -5.54 14.70 -17.29
CA TYR A 378 -6.67 15.19 -16.47
C TYR A 378 -6.48 16.65 -16.06
N THR A 379 -5.27 17.07 -15.70
CA THR A 379 -4.97 18.46 -15.34
C THR A 379 -5.24 19.41 -16.50
N VAL A 380 -4.73 19.11 -17.70
CA VAL A 380 -4.94 19.95 -18.89
C VAL A 380 -6.42 19.99 -19.27
N TRP A 381 -7.10 18.84 -19.22
CA TRP A 381 -8.53 18.77 -19.49
C TRP A 381 -9.33 19.62 -18.50
N PHE A 382 -9.06 19.48 -17.20
CA PHE A 382 -9.71 20.28 -16.16
C PHE A 382 -9.45 21.79 -16.35
N LEU A 383 -8.21 22.19 -16.62
CA LEU A 383 -7.83 23.58 -16.84
C LEU A 383 -8.51 24.19 -18.06
N TYR A 384 -8.65 23.42 -19.13
CA TYR A 384 -9.38 23.84 -20.32
C TYR A 384 -10.86 24.11 -20.02
N GLU A 385 -11.52 23.17 -19.32
CA GLU A 385 -12.94 23.28 -18.98
C GLU A 385 -13.20 24.41 -18.00
N ILE A 386 -12.38 24.56 -16.95
CA ILE A 386 -12.59 25.61 -15.95
C ILE A 386 -12.34 27.01 -16.52
N ARG A 387 -11.36 27.17 -17.43
CA ARG A 387 -11.11 28.45 -18.09
C ARG A 387 -12.31 28.85 -18.94
N PHE A 388 -12.80 27.95 -19.78
CA PHE A 388 -13.97 28.20 -20.61
C PHE A 388 -15.19 28.55 -19.74
N TYR A 389 -15.33 27.87 -18.60
CA TYR A 389 -16.40 28.16 -17.66
C TYR A 389 -16.26 29.56 -17.03
N ILE A 390 -15.07 29.97 -16.58
CA ILE A 390 -14.81 31.34 -16.08
C ILE A 390 -15.18 32.39 -17.14
N GLU A 391 -14.79 32.18 -18.41
CA GLU A 391 -15.07 33.10 -19.52
C GLU A 391 -16.58 33.21 -19.85
N SER A 392 -17.37 32.19 -19.51
CA SER A 392 -18.82 32.16 -19.78
C SER A 392 -19.68 32.84 -18.70
N VAL A 393 -19.12 33.08 -17.51
CA VAL A 393 -19.85 33.64 -16.37
C VAL A 393 -19.79 35.17 -16.40
N THR A 394 -20.95 35.82 -16.36
CA THR A 394 -21.07 37.28 -16.35
C THR A 394 -20.92 37.88 -14.95
N GLU A 395 -21.24 37.12 -13.89
CA GLU A 395 -21.14 37.58 -12.50
C GLU A 395 -19.71 37.49 -11.94
N LEU A 396 -19.16 38.63 -11.51
CA LEU A 396 -17.79 38.72 -10.99
C LEU A 396 -17.54 37.82 -9.76
N ASN A 397 -18.51 37.74 -8.84
CA ASN A 397 -18.39 36.96 -7.60
C ASN A 397 -18.28 35.46 -7.89
N GLN A 398 -19.06 34.98 -8.85
CA GLN A 398 -19.06 33.58 -9.26
C GLN A 398 -17.78 33.22 -10.03
N ALA A 399 -17.32 34.11 -10.91
CA ALA A 399 -16.03 33.95 -11.60
C ALA A 399 -14.85 33.92 -10.61
N SER A 400 -14.85 34.80 -9.60
CA SER A 400 -13.84 34.82 -8.54
C SER A 400 -13.85 33.54 -7.71
N PHE A 401 -15.03 33.07 -7.28
CA PHE A 401 -15.17 31.79 -6.58
C PHE A 401 -14.60 30.62 -7.39
N LEU A 402 -14.92 30.57 -8.69
CA LEU A 402 -14.47 29.52 -9.59
C LEU A 402 -12.96 29.56 -9.80
N ALA A 403 -12.37 30.75 -9.92
CA ALA A 403 -10.92 30.91 -10.00
C ALA A 403 -10.22 30.41 -8.73
N HIS A 404 -10.76 30.73 -7.54
CA HIS A 404 -10.24 30.23 -6.27
C HIS A 404 -10.38 28.71 -6.12
N PHE A 405 -11.53 28.16 -6.50
CA PHE A 405 -11.74 26.71 -6.51
C PHE A 405 -10.76 26.03 -7.47
N GLY A 406 -10.64 26.54 -8.69
CA GLY A 406 -9.70 26.06 -9.70
C GLY A 406 -8.27 26.07 -9.21
N ALA A 407 -7.81 27.18 -8.63
CA ALA A 407 -6.48 27.30 -8.04
C ALA A 407 -6.25 26.28 -6.91
N SER A 408 -7.22 26.11 -6.00
CA SER A 408 -7.11 25.11 -4.92
C SER A 408 -7.04 23.68 -5.47
N THR A 409 -7.85 23.33 -6.47
CA THR A 409 -7.82 21.99 -7.08
C THR A 409 -6.56 21.73 -7.90
N LEU A 410 -5.97 22.78 -8.49
CA LEU A 410 -4.74 22.68 -9.27
C LEU A 410 -3.57 22.20 -8.40
N VAL A 411 -3.53 22.60 -7.12
CA VAL A 411 -2.53 22.10 -6.15
C VAL A 411 -2.58 20.57 -6.07
N TRP A 412 -3.78 19.98 -6.00
CA TRP A 412 -3.95 18.52 -5.95
C TRP A 412 -3.63 17.81 -7.28
N PHE A 413 -3.76 18.49 -8.41
CA PHE A 413 -3.35 17.94 -9.70
C PHE A 413 -1.83 17.98 -9.90
N VAL A 414 -1.20 19.08 -9.53
CA VAL A 414 0.20 19.40 -9.84
C VAL A 414 1.18 18.81 -8.83
N TYR A 415 0.79 18.57 -7.57
CA TYR A 415 1.71 17.97 -6.60
C TYR A 415 2.19 16.58 -7.05
N TYR A 416 1.30 15.77 -7.64
CA TYR A 416 1.60 14.38 -8.01
C TYR A 416 2.74 14.25 -9.05
N PRO A 417 2.70 14.93 -10.22
CA PRO A 417 3.81 14.89 -11.19
C PRO A 417 5.10 15.48 -10.62
N ILE A 418 5.02 16.60 -9.90
CA ILE A 418 6.20 17.24 -9.28
C ILE A 418 6.84 16.27 -8.29
N PHE A 419 6.04 15.69 -7.41
CA PHE A 419 6.51 14.77 -6.38
C PHE A 419 7.05 13.46 -6.98
N GLY A 420 6.48 12.98 -8.09
CA GLY A 420 7.03 11.85 -8.84
C GLY A 420 8.50 12.05 -9.23
N VAL A 421 8.86 13.25 -9.73
CA VAL A 421 10.25 13.58 -10.06
C VAL A 421 11.13 13.62 -8.80
N PHE A 422 10.65 14.25 -7.72
CA PHE A 422 11.41 14.36 -6.46
C PHE A 422 11.58 13.03 -5.73
N SER A 423 10.69 12.07 -5.92
CA SER A 423 10.71 10.78 -5.22
C SER A 423 12.02 10.00 -5.45
N HIS A 424 12.66 10.16 -6.60
CA HIS A 424 13.94 9.53 -6.92
C HIS A 424 15.11 10.02 -6.06
N LEU A 425 15.02 11.24 -5.50
CA LEU A 425 16.04 11.79 -4.61
C LEU A 425 15.92 11.25 -3.18
N ILE A 426 14.79 10.61 -2.85
CA ILE A 426 14.54 10.05 -1.52
C ILE A 426 15.24 8.70 -1.42
N ALA A 427 16.00 8.50 -0.34
CA ALA A 427 16.64 7.23 -0.02
C ALA A 427 15.63 6.06 0.06
N GLU A 428 16.02 4.87 -0.41
CA GLU A 428 15.14 3.71 -0.58
C GLU A 428 14.36 3.34 0.70
N PHE A 429 15.03 3.37 1.87
CA PHE A 429 14.40 3.05 3.16
C PHE A 429 13.24 3.97 3.56
N TRP A 430 13.28 5.23 3.13
CA TRP A 430 12.29 6.23 3.48
C TRP A 430 11.25 6.42 2.38
N ARG A 431 11.62 6.12 1.14
CA ARG A 431 10.82 6.38 -0.05
C ARG A 431 9.41 5.82 0.04
N SER A 432 9.26 4.53 0.39
CA SER A 432 7.92 3.90 0.49
C SER A 432 7.00 4.66 1.45
N LYS A 433 7.50 5.01 2.64
CA LYS A 433 6.71 5.65 3.69
C LYS A 433 6.37 7.10 3.36
N ILE A 434 7.35 7.85 2.85
CA ILE A 434 7.15 9.25 2.48
C ILE A 434 6.19 9.35 1.30
N VAL A 435 6.37 8.48 0.29
CA VAL A 435 5.51 8.51 -0.90
C VAL A 435 4.07 8.15 -0.55
N VAL A 436 3.86 7.02 0.14
CA VAL A 436 2.52 6.62 0.58
C VAL A 436 1.92 7.66 1.53
N GLY A 437 2.71 8.22 2.45
CA GLY A 437 2.26 9.25 3.38
C GLY A 437 1.79 10.53 2.70
N ILE A 438 2.59 11.10 1.79
CA ILE A 438 2.26 12.36 1.09
C ILE A 438 1.08 12.17 0.15
N THR A 439 1.07 11.12 -0.66
CA THR A 439 -0.03 10.83 -1.61
C THR A 439 -1.35 10.62 -0.86
N THR A 440 -1.33 9.80 0.19
CA THR A 440 -2.50 9.53 1.02
C THR A 440 -2.99 10.79 1.73
N PHE A 441 -2.08 11.61 2.28
CA PHE A 441 -2.45 12.86 2.93
C PHE A 441 -3.11 13.84 1.95
N ALA A 442 -2.49 14.07 0.79
CA ALA A 442 -3.02 14.98 -0.22
C ALA A 442 -4.40 14.54 -0.74
N ASP A 443 -4.60 13.24 -0.98
CA ASP A 443 -5.88 12.67 -1.39
C ASP A 443 -6.94 12.82 -0.29
N THR A 444 -6.57 12.55 0.97
CA THR A 444 -7.48 12.69 2.12
C THR A 444 -7.93 14.14 2.30
N VAL A 445 -7.01 15.11 2.20
CA VAL A 445 -7.33 16.54 2.27
C VAL A 445 -8.25 16.96 1.12
N CYS A 446 -7.96 16.51 -0.11
CA CYS A 446 -8.81 16.80 -1.27
C CYS A 446 -10.24 16.28 -1.08
N VAL A 447 -10.40 15.00 -0.70
CA VAL A 447 -11.71 14.39 -0.44
C VAL A 447 -12.41 15.10 0.73
N GLY A 448 -11.70 15.40 1.81
CA GLY A 448 -12.26 16.13 2.96
C GLY A 448 -12.80 17.50 2.58
N CYS A 449 -12.04 18.27 1.78
CA CYS A 449 -12.48 19.55 1.24
C CYS A 449 -13.72 19.41 0.35
N LEU A 450 -13.78 18.38 -0.51
CA LEU A 450 -14.94 18.11 -1.36
C LEU A 450 -16.19 17.70 -0.55
N VAL A 451 -16.01 16.87 0.49
CA VAL A 451 -17.12 16.50 1.40
C VAL A 451 -17.64 17.74 2.12
N ASN A 452 -16.75 18.58 2.68
CA ASN A 452 -17.14 19.82 3.32
C ASN A 452 -17.86 20.77 2.34
N PHE A 453 -17.31 20.93 1.14
CA PHE A 453 -17.91 21.73 0.07
C PHE A 453 -19.33 21.28 -0.27
N LEU A 454 -19.60 19.97 -0.31
CA LEU A 454 -20.93 19.43 -0.57
C LEU A 454 -21.84 19.38 0.68
N TYR A 455 -21.28 19.43 1.90
CA TYR A 455 -22.01 19.30 3.15
C TYR A 455 -22.59 20.63 3.65
N GLN A 456 -21.99 21.78 3.31
CA GLN A 456 -22.42 23.08 3.84
C GLN A 456 -23.93 23.32 3.68
N ASN A 457 -24.59 23.49 4.83
CA ASN A 457 -26.05 23.38 5.00
C ASN A 457 -26.72 24.74 5.27
N ASN A 458 -25.99 25.86 5.29
CA ASN A 458 -26.59 27.18 5.54
C ASN A 458 -25.70 28.35 5.06
N SER A 459 -26.34 29.35 4.45
CA SER A 459 -25.84 30.59 3.84
C SER A 459 -25.40 30.54 2.36
N GLN A 460 -24.50 29.64 1.95
CA GLN A 460 -24.18 29.47 0.52
C GLN A 460 -25.30 28.82 -0.28
N GLU A 461 -26.23 28.09 0.37
CA GLU A 461 -27.48 27.69 -0.27
C GLU A 461 -28.29 28.89 -0.78
N ARG A 462 -28.19 30.10 -0.20
CA ARG A 462 -28.86 31.28 -0.80
C ARG A 462 -28.20 31.74 -2.09
N ILE A 463 -26.89 31.59 -2.22
CA ILE A 463 -26.16 31.94 -3.45
C ILE A 463 -26.36 30.82 -4.49
N LEU A 464 -26.33 29.55 -4.07
CA LEU A 464 -26.61 28.37 -4.90
C LEU A 464 -28.09 28.24 -5.32
N GLN A 465 -29.03 28.70 -4.47
CA GLN A 465 -30.48 28.73 -4.74
C GLN A 465 -30.91 29.99 -5.46
N ALA A 466 -30.27 31.14 -5.26
CA ALA A 466 -30.47 32.31 -6.11
C ALA A 466 -30.04 32.03 -7.56
N SER A 467 -29.09 31.11 -7.77
CA SER A 467 -28.67 30.60 -9.08
C SER A 467 -29.43 29.34 -9.54
N LEU A 468 -30.53 28.92 -8.88
CA LEU A 468 -31.39 27.87 -9.43
C LEU A 468 -32.33 28.49 -10.48
N PRO A 469 -32.59 27.81 -11.62
CA PRO A 469 -33.40 28.38 -12.69
C PRO A 469 -34.80 28.73 -12.17
N ILE A 470 -35.36 29.80 -12.72
CA ILE A 470 -36.73 30.31 -12.51
C ILE A 470 -37.79 29.18 -12.54
N ASP A 471 -37.52 28.06 -13.20
CA ASP A 471 -38.36 26.86 -13.25
C ASP A 471 -38.63 26.21 -11.88
N ILE A 472 -37.76 26.34 -10.88
CA ILE A 472 -38.00 25.80 -9.52
C ILE A 472 -38.86 26.76 -8.69
N ILE A 473 -38.73 28.06 -8.94
CA ILE A 473 -39.62 29.07 -8.37
C ILE A 473 -41.00 28.95 -9.03
N LEU A 474 -41.07 28.68 -10.34
CA LEU A 474 -42.31 28.41 -11.06
C LEU A 474 -42.93 27.08 -10.64
N SER A 475 -42.14 26.00 -10.44
CA SER A 475 -42.68 24.72 -9.96
C SER A 475 -43.19 24.83 -8.52
N GLN A 476 -42.49 25.57 -7.65
CA GLN A 476 -42.98 25.88 -6.30
C GLN A 476 -44.22 26.78 -6.34
N ARG A 477 -44.32 27.69 -7.33
CA ARG A 477 -45.49 28.55 -7.50
C ARG A 477 -46.69 27.79 -8.04
N THR A 478 -46.51 26.87 -9.00
CA THR A 478 -47.57 25.99 -9.51
C THR A 478 -47.98 24.96 -8.48
N ASP A 479 -47.05 24.36 -7.72
CA ASP A 479 -47.39 23.44 -6.62
C ASP A 479 -48.12 24.18 -5.48
N SER A 480 -47.76 25.45 -5.22
CA SER A 480 -48.48 26.29 -4.25
C SER A 480 -49.87 26.72 -4.74
N LEU A 481 -50.03 27.00 -6.04
CA LEU A 481 -51.31 27.32 -6.67
C LEU A 481 -52.23 26.10 -6.73
N ASP A 482 -51.70 24.93 -7.13
CA ASP A 482 -52.45 23.66 -7.10
C ASP A 482 -52.84 23.28 -5.67
N SER A 483 -52.00 23.57 -4.67
CA SER A 483 -52.34 23.32 -3.25
C SER A 483 -53.36 24.32 -2.71
N ALA A 484 -53.30 25.60 -3.14
CA ALA A 484 -54.24 26.63 -2.73
C ALA A 484 -55.61 26.46 -3.40
N ASP A 485 -55.64 26.07 -4.68
CA ASP A 485 -56.87 25.73 -5.40
C ASP A 485 -57.51 24.45 -4.84
N LYS A 486 -56.71 23.50 -4.33
CA LYS A 486 -57.24 22.32 -3.62
C LYS A 486 -57.84 22.66 -2.26
N ILE A 487 -57.22 23.57 -1.50
CA ILE A 487 -57.74 24.04 -0.21
C ILE A 487 -59.01 24.87 -0.41
N LEU A 488 -59.07 25.69 -1.45
CA LEU A 488 -60.28 26.44 -1.80
C LEU A 488 -61.41 25.54 -2.32
N LEU A 489 -61.11 24.43 -2.99
CA LEU A 489 -62.14 23.46 -3.42
C LEU A 489 -62.66 22.62 -2.25
N ASP A 490 -61.81 22.25 -1.29
CA ASP A 490 -62.23 21.53 -0.08
C ASP A 490 -63.08 22.44 0.86
N ASP A 491 -62.76 23.74 0.96
CA ASP A 491 -63.57 24.71 1.72
C ASP A 491 -64.95 25.00 1.06
N TYR A 492 -65.07 24.85 -0.26
CA TYR A 492 -66.36 25.02 -0.98
C TYR A 492 -67.27 23.78 -0.92
N GLU A 493 -66.72 22.59 -0.63
CA GLU A 493 -67.51 21.36 -0.44
C GLU A 493 -68.04 21.22 1.00
N GLU A 494 -67.40 21.82 2.01
CA GLU A 494 -67.90 21.81 3.40
C GLU A 494 -69.10 22.74 3.63
N ASP A 495 -69.27 23.82 2.85
CA ASP A 495 -70.34 24.82 3.06
C ASP A 495 -71.65 24.53 2.30
N ASN A 496 -71.70 23.50 1.44
CA ASN A 496 -72.92 23.10 0.70
C ASN A 496 -73.59 21.81 1.22
N GLY A 497 -73.16 21.30 2.37
CA GLY A 497 -73.64 20.03 2.94
C GLY A 497 -74.81 20.13 3.93
N GLY A 498 -75.46 21.28 4.08
CA GLY A 498 -76.40 21.50 5.19
C GLY A 498 -77.63 22.33 4.88
N GLU A 499 -78.54 21.82 4.04
CA GLU A 499 -79.99 22.07 4.19
C GLU A 499 -80.81 21.09 3.35
N GLY A 500 -81.54 20.17 4.02
CA GLY A 500 -82.29 19.10 3.38
C GLY A 500 -83.07 18.22 4.37
N ILE A 501 -84.02 18.85 5.04
CA ILE A 501 -85.05 18.33 5.97
C ILE A 501 -85.78 17.08 5.41
N ILE A 502 -85.90 16.01 6.21
CA ILE A 502 -87.14 15.50 6.88
C ILE A 502 -86.73 14.65 8.09
#